data_AF-A0AAD9E567-F1
#
_entry.id   AF-A0AAD9E567-F1
#
_cell.length_a   1.000
_cell.length_b   1.000
_cell.length_c   1.000
_cell.angle_alpha   90.00
_cell.angle_beta   90.00
_cell.angle_gamma   90.00
#
_symmetry.space_group_name_H-M   'P 1'
#
loop_
_entity.id
_entity.type
_entity.pdbx_description
1 polymer ?
#
loop_
_entity_poly.entity_id
_entity_poly.type
_entity_poly.pdbx_seq_one_letter_code
_entity_poly.pdbx_strand_id
1 'polypeptide(L)'
;MFAVRVVSADYYMASPLADLDARYSDFRQSDVTRVPVVRIFGATPAGQKTCLHLHGVLPYMYVPCDCFGQQGEPYLRQVAFSLDRAINASLGKPSANTQHVFKISLVAGMPFYGYHAQEKTFMKIYLYNPQMVRRACELLQGGAVMGKSFQPHEAHIPYLLQLFIDYNLYGMNLLHLSTVRFRLHQTTGYSVCRIQSLLKPSELTL
;
A
#
# COMPACT_ATOMS: atom_id res chain seq x y z
N MET A 1 -23.50 12.46 -8.10
CA MET A 1 -22.32 11.60 -8.26
C MET A 1 -21.17 12.46 -8.75
N PHE A 2 -20.05 12.47 -8.04
CA PHE A 2 -18.88 13.26 -8.44
C PHE A 2 -18.01 12.39 -9.35
N ALA A 3 -17.48 12.95 -10.43
CA ALA A 3 -16.67 12.20 -11.39
C ALA A 3 -15.41 12.99 -11.74
N VAL A 4 -14.28 12.29 -11.84
CA VAL A 4 -12.98 12.88 -12.16
C VAL A 4 -12.29 12.06 -13.23
N ARG A 5 -11.84 12.71 -14.31
CA ARG A 5 -11.02 12.04 -15.33
C ARG A 5 -9.61 11.80 -14.80
N VAL A 6 -9.12 10.57 -14.86
CA VAL A 6 -7.75 10.21 -14.43
C VAL A 6 -6.76 10.65 -15.51
N VAL A 7 -6.07 11.78 -15.31
CA VAL A 7 -5.05 12.28 -16.26
C VAL A 7 -3.66 11.87 -15.84
N SER A 8 -3.31 12.08 -14.58
CA SER A 8 -2.03 11.68 -13.99
C SER A 8 -2.22 11.22 -12.56
N ALA A 9 -1.37 10.31 -12.08
CA ALA A 9 -1.39 9.82 -10.71
C ALA A 9 0.01 9.83 -10.12
N ASP A 10 0.14 10.36 -8.91
CA ASP A 10 1.36 10.42 -8.12
C ASP A 10 1.10 9.91 -6.70
N TYR A 11 2.13 9.69 -5.89
CA TYR A 11 1.96 9.42 -4.47
C TYR A 11 2.97 10.21 -3.63
N TYR A 12 2.65 10.41 -2.36
CA TYR A 12 3.55 11.04 -1.39
C TYR A 12 3.30 10.45 0.00
N MET A 13 4.29 10.59 0.89
CA MET A 13 4.21 10.09 2.27
C MET A 13 3.76 11.20 3.22
N ALA A 14 2.60 11.03 3.84
CA ALA A 14 1.99 11.99 4.77
C ALA A 14 1.81 11.40 6.18
N SER A 15 1.51 12.23 7.17
CA SER A 15 1.03 11.77 8.48
C SER A 15 -0.44 11.32 8.39
N PRO A 16 -0.85 10.28 9.14
CA PRO A 16 -2.20 9.75 9.04
C PRO A 16 -3.26 10.71 9.61
N LEU A 17 -4.35 10.89 8.87
CA LEU A 17 -5.48 11.72 9.27
C LEU A 17 -6.51 10.91 10.07
N ALA A 18 -7.04 11.48 11.15
CA ALA A 18 -7.92 10.80 12.14
C ALA A 18 -9.09 10.04 11.52
N ASP A 19 -9.74 10.67 10.55
CA ASP A 19 -11.00 10.18 10.01
C ASP A 19 -10.81 9.25 8.81
N LEU A 20 -9.62 9.28 8.19
CA LEU A 20 -9.37 8.70 6.86
C LEU A 20 -8.36 7.55 6.88
N ASP A 21 -7.34 7.63 7.75
CA ASP A 21 -6.26 6.65 7.82
C ASP A 21 -6.28 5.88 9.15
N ALA A 22 -5.80 4.64 9.13
CA ALA A 22 -5.58 3.86 10.34
C ALA A 22 -4.40 4.44 11.13
N ARG A 23 -4.68 5.00 12.30
CA ARG A 23 -3.65 5.58 13.20
C ARG A 23 -2.96 4.54 14.07
N TYR A 24 -3.64 3.43 14.31
CA TYR A 24 -3.12 2.34 15.11
C TYR A 24 -3.10 1.07 14.26
N SER A 25 -2.01 0.33 14.36
CA SER A 25 -1.88 -0.95 13.69
C SER A 25 -2.09 -2.08 14.70
N ASP A 26 -3.24 -2.74 14.67
CA ASP A 26 -3.57 -3.83 15.60
C ASP A 26 -2.53 -4.96 15.56
N PHE A 27 -1.94 -5.17 14.38
CA PHE A 27 -0.91 -6.18 14.15
C PHE A 27 0.42 -5.87 14.84
N ARG A 28 0.84 -4.59 14.89
CA ARG A 28 2.10 -4.19 15.54
C ARG A 28 1.92 -3.57 16.92
N GLN A 29 0.68 -3.32 17.31
CA GLN A 29 0.31 -2.64 18.55
C GLN A 29 1.00 -1.28 18.71
N SER A 30 1.21 -0.58 17.59
CA SER A 30 1.96 0.68 17.53
C SER A 30 1.26 1.72 16.67
N ASP A 31 1.57 2.97 16.99
CA ASP A 31 1.09 4.14 16.26
C ASP A 31 1.76 4.25 14.89
N VAL A 32 0.93 4.50 13.89
CA VAL A 32 1.35 4.73 12.51
C VAL A 32 1.86 6.16 12.39
N THR A 33 3.12 6.32 11.98
CA THR A 33 3.73 7.65 11.83
C THR A 33 3.54 8.22 10.43
N ARG A 34 3.66 7.38 9.39
CA ARG A 34 3.59 7.81 7.99
C ARG A 34 2.83 6.80 7.14
N VAL A 35 1.98 7.32 6.26
CA VAL A 35 1.17 6.56 5.30
C VAL A 35 1.36 7.08 3.88
N PRO A 36 1.27 6.21 2.85
CA PRO A 36 1.28 6.64 1.47
C PRO A 36 -0.10 7.17 1.09
N VAL A 37 -0.14 8.36 0.49
CA VAL A 37 -1.35 8.99 -0.05
C VAL A 37 -1.19 9.12 -1.55
N VAL A 38 -2.15 8.59 -2.30
CA VAL A 38 -2.16 8.69 -3.76
C VAL A 38 -2.90 9.95 -4.17
N ARG A 39 -2.32 10.71 -5.10
CA ARG A 39 -2.92 11.88 -5.71
C ARG A 39 -3.29 11.56 -7.15
N ILE A 40 -4.55 11.77 -7.51
CA ILE A 40 -5.00 11.68 -8.90
C ILE A 40 -5.34 13.08 -9.38
N PHE A 41 -4.65 13.53 -10.41
CA PHE A 41 -4.89 14.78 -11.09
C PHE A 41 -5.84 14.56 -12.25
N GLY A 42 -6.85 15.42 -12.34
CA GLY A 42 -7.92 15.24 -13.29
C GLY A 42 -8.75 16.48 -13.54
N ALA A 43 -9.72 16.32 -14.44
CA ALA A 43 -10.77 17.30 -14.66
C ALA A 43 -12.13 16.66 -14.40
N THR A 44 -13.05 17.41 -13.81
CA THR A 44 -14.47 17.01 -13.77
C THR A 44 -15.07 17.09 -15.18
N PRO A 45 -16.23 16.44 -15.45
CA PRO A 45 -16.94 16.60 -16.71
C PRO A 45 -17.26 18.07 -17.07
N ALA A 46 -17.36 18.94 -16.07
CA ALA A 46 -17.55 20.38 -16.23
C ALA A 46 -16.25 21.16 -16.55
N GLY A 47 -15.11 20.47 -16.73
CA GLY A 47 -13.82 21.07 -17.08
C GLY A 47 -13.04 21.67 -15.90
N GLN A 48 -13.48 21.47 -14.65
CA GLN A 48 -12.78 21.99 -13.48
C GLN A 48 -11.61 21.08 -13.12
N LYS A 49 -10.40 21.65 -13.00
CA LYS A 49 -9.20 20.92 -12.55
C LYS A 49 -9.32 20.56 -11.07
N THR A 50 -9.07 19.31 -10.75
CA THR A 50 -9.24 18.71 -9.43
C THR A 50 -8.03 17.83 -9.08
N CYS A 51 -7.67 17.84 -7.81
CA CYS A 51 -6.68 16.95 -7.23
C CYS A 51 -7.37 16.06 -6.19
N LEU A 52 -7.50 14.79 -6.52
CA LEU A 52 -8.07 13.77 -5.65
C LEU A 52 -6.99 13.17 -4.77
N HIS A 53 -7.22 13.05 -3.47
CA HIS A 53 -6.32 12.37 -2.54
C HIS A 53 -6.99 11.11 -2.02
N LEU A 54 -6.43 9.96 -2.39
CA LEU A 54 -6.85 8.64 -1.93
C LEU A 54 -5.99 8.23 -0.74
N HIS A 55 -6.66 7.96 0.37
CA HIS A 55 -6.09 7.55 1.65
C HIS A 55 -6.37 6.06 1.89
N GLY A 56 -5.63 5.42 2.79
CA GLY A 56 -5.87 4.02 3.18
C GLY A 56 -5.48 2.93 2.16
N VAL A 57 -4.81 3.29 1.06
CA VAL A 57 -4.22 2.31 0.13
C VAL A 57 -2.79 2.06 0.54
N LEU A 58 -2.38 0.79 0.64
CA LEU A 58 -1.05 0.41 1.08
C LEU A 58 -0.42 -0.54 0.05
N PRO A 59 0.86 -0.36 -0.32
CA PRO A 59 1.56 -1.30 -1.17
C PRO A 59 1.66 -2.67 -0.49
N TYR A 60 1.52 -3.72 -1.29
CA TYR A 60 1.64 -5.09 -0.81
C TYR A 60 2.50 -5.95 -1.73
N MET A 61 2.96 -7.07 -1.19
CA MET A 61 3.63 -8.14 -1.92
C MET A 61 3.26 -9.49 -1.30
N TYR A 62 3.39 -10.56 -2.08
CA TYR A 62 3.08 -11.92 -1.63
C TYR A 62 4.36 -12.74 -1.46
N VAL A 63 4.39 -13.58 -0.44
CA VAL A 63 5.50 -14.47 -0.16
C VAL A 63 4.94 -15.86 0.19
N PRO A 64 5.42 -16.96 -0.41
CA PRO A 64 4.95 -18.30 -0.05
C PRO A 64 5.26 -18.58 1.42
N CYS A 65 4.29 -19.18 2.12
CA CYS A 65 4.48 -19.59 3.50
C CYS A 65 4.47 -21.11 3.60
N ASP A 66 5.55 -21.68 4.13
CA ASP A 66 5.61 -23.10 4.49
C ASP A 66 4.90 -23.37 5.83
N CYS A 67 4.10 -22.43 6.34
CA CYS A 67 3.45 -22.55 7.63
C CYS A 67 2.30 -23.57 7.56
N PHE A 68 2.66 -24.85 7.74
CA PHE A 68 1.73 -25.96 7.93
C PHE A 68 0.98 -25.76 9.26
N GLY A 69 -0.16 -25.08 9.18
CA GLY A 69 -1.35 -25.41 9.98
C GLY A 69 -1.53 -24.83 11.39
N GLN A 70 -0.52 -24.38 12.16
CA GLN A 70 -0.78 -24.10 13.60
C GLN A 70 -0.08 -22.91 14.28
N GLN A 71 0.75 -22.11 13.61
CA GLN A 71 1.50 -21.02 14.29
C GLN A 71 1.28 -19.61 13.72
N GLY A 72 0.10 -19.35 13.14
CA GLY A 72 -0.23 -18.15 12.35
C GLY A 72 0.29 -16.83 12.92
N GLU A 73 -0.41 -16.24 13.89
CA GLU A 73 -0.09 -14.89 14.38
C GLU A 73 1.34 -14.67 14.94
N PRO A 74 1.88 -15.52 15.84
CA PRO A 74 3.22 -15.29 16.39
C PRO A 74 4.32 -15.41 15.33
N TYR A 75 4.18 -16.35 14.39
CA TYR A 75 5.12 -16.52 13.28
C TYR A 75 5.11 -15.31 12.36
N LEU A 76 3.92 -14.80 12.00
CA LEU A 76 3.80 -13.60 11.18
C LEU A 76 4.46 -12.39 11.84
N ARG A 77 4.27 -12.20 13.15
CA ARG A 77 4.91 -11.10 13.89
C ARG A 77 6.44 -11.25 13.90
N GLN A 78 6.95 -12.47 14.04
CA GLN A 78 8.39 -12.74 13.98
C GLN A 78 8.98 -12.42 12.60
N VAL A 79 8.31 -12.83 11.52
CA VAL A 79 8.69 -12.49 10.14
C VAL A 79 8.70 -10.97 9.95
N ALA A 80 7.66 -10.29 10.44
CA ALA A 80 7.54 -8.84 10.32
C ALA A 80 8.68 -8.10 11.05
N PHE A 81 9.02 -8.53 12.28
CA PHE A 81 10.13 -7.97 13.04
C PHE A 81 11.50 -8.23 12.37
N SER A 82 11.70 -9.45 11.86
CA SER A 82 12.91 -9.81 11.13
C SER A 82 13.08 -8.97 9.86
N LEU A 83 11.98 -8.71 9.15
CA LEU A 83 11.99 -7.91 7.93
C LEU A 83 12.29 -6.44 8.23
N ASP A 84 11.68 -5.85 9.27
CA ASP A 84 12.00 -4.48 9.69
C ASP A 84 13.48 -4.33 10.05
N ARG A 85 14.02 -5.29 10.83
CA ARG A 85 15.43 -5.28 11.22
C ARG A 85 16.35 -5.38 10.01
N ALA A 86 16.03 -6.25 9.05
CA ALA A 86 16.79 -6.41 7.81
C ALA A 86 16.76 -5.12 6.97
N ILE A 87 15.60 -4.46 6.86
CA ILE A 87 15.47 -3.18 6.14
C ILE A 87 16.26 -2.08 6.86
N ASN A 88 16.17 -1.98 8.18
CA ASN A 88 16.92 -1.00 8.97
C ASN A 88 18.44 -1.21 8.86
N ALA A 89 18.90 -2.47 8.84
CA ALA A 89 20.29 -2.81 8.57
C ALA A 89 20.73 -2.40 7.15
N SER A 90 19.91 -2.67 6.13
CA SER A 90 20.16 -2.24 4.74
C SER A 90 20.20 -0.71 4.58
N LEU A 91 19.45 0.02 5.42
CA LEU A 91 19.47 1.49 5.46
C LEU A 91 20.67 2.07 6.24
N GLY A 92 21.58 1.22 6.74
CA GLY A 92 22.74 1.66 7.53
C GLY A 92 22.39 2.14 8.94
N LYS A 93 21.19 1.83 9.43
CA LYS A 93 20.71 2.21 10.78
C LYS A 93 20.24 0.98 11.56
N PRO A 94 21.15 0.04 11.90
CA PRO A 94 20.78 -1.22 12.56
C PRO A 94 20.21 -1.03 13.97
N SER A 95 20.48 0.10 14.63
CA SER A 95 19.94 0.44 15.95
C SER A 95 18.57 1.13 15.90
N ALA A 96 18.09 1.51 14.72
CA ALA A 96 16.77 2.13 14.59
C ALA A 96 15.66 1.09 14.72
N ASN A 97 14.66 1.38 15.55
CA ASN A 97 13.46 0.55 15.70
C ASN A 97 12.31 1.04 14.79
N THR A 98 12.65 1.50 13.58
CA THR A 98 11.67 2.01 12.62
C THR A 98 10.89 0.84 12.02
N GLN A 99 9.57 0.91 12.07
CA GLN A 99 8.69 -0.09 11.48
C GLN A 99 8.42 0.22 10.01
N HIS A 100 8.55 -0.77 9.14
CA HIS A 100 8.30 -0.64 7.69
C HIS A 100 7.10 -1.45 7.22
N VAL A 101 6.79 -2.55 7.91
CA VAL A 101 5.63 -3.39 7.64
C VAL A 101 4.42 -2.93 8.47
N PHE A 102 3.29 -2.74 7.82
CA PHE A 102 2.02 -2.35 8.45
C PHE A 102 1.30 -3.58 9.03
N LYS A 103 1.01 -4.57 8.19
CA LYS A 103 0.35 -5.82 8.58
C LYS A 103 0.81 -6.97 7.68
N ILE A 104 0.68 -8.20 8.17
CA ILE A 104 0.81 -9.40 7.35
C ILE A 104 -0.49 -10.20 7.48
N SER A 105 -1.05 -10.63 6.36
CA SER A 105 -2.27 -11.43 6.32
C SER A 105 -2.01 -12.74 5.58
N LEU A 106 -2.59 -13.84 6.03
CA LEU A 106 -2.52 -15.11 5.32
C LEU A 106 -3.62 -15.16 4.25
N VAL A 107 -3.25 -15.56 3.05
CA VAL A 107 -4.15 -15.72 1.91
C VAL A 107 -3.85 -17.05 1.21
N ALA A 108 -4.88 -17.74 0.73
CA ALA A 108 -4.71 -18.86 -0.17
C ALA A 108 -4.71 -18.34 -1.62
N GLY A 109 -3.85 -18.91 -2.47
CA GLY A 109 -3.78 -18.54 -3.87
C GLY A 109 -3.08 -19.60 -4.71
N MET A 110 -3.21 -19.50 -6.03
CA MET A 110 -2.52 -20.39 -6.97
C MET A 110 -1.36 -19.62 -7.64
N PRO A 111 -0.11 -20.12 -7.56
CA PRO A 111 0.99 -19.50 -8.28
C PRO A 111 0.75 -19.55 -9.79
N PHE A 112 0.95 -18.42 -10.47
CA PHE A 112 0.78 -18.33 -11.92
C PHE A 112 1.86 -19.06 -12.73
N TYR A 113 3.11 -19.03 -12.25
CA TYR A 113 4.22 -19.69 -12.93
C TYR A 113 4.24 -21.20 -12.65
N GLY A 114 4.03 -22.00 -13.69
CA GLY A 114 3.99 -23.46 -13.65
C GLY A 114 2.58 -24.01 -13.43
N TYR A 115 2.40 -25.32 -13.63
CA TYR A 115 1.14 -25.99 -13.33
C TYR A 115 1.10 -26.40 -11.85
N HIS A 116 0.11 -25.90 -11.11
CA HIS A 116 -0.15 -26.28 -9.72
C HIS A 116 -1.59 -26.79 -9.64
N ALA A 117 -1.79 -27.99 -9.12
CA ALA A 117 -3.14 -28.58 -9.00
C ALA A 117 -3.88 -28.12 -7.72
N GLN A 118 -3.16 -27.57 -6.75
CA GLN A 118 -3.68 -27.17 -5.45
C GLN A 118 -3.27 -25.74 -5.10
N GLU A 119 -4.11 -25.07 -4.32
CA GLU A 119 -3.80 -23.77 -3.74
C GLU A 119 -2.67 -23.87 -2.72
N LYS A 120 -1.87 -22.81 -2.65
CA LYS A 120 -0.79 -22.66 -1.68
C LYS A 120 -1.10 -21.48 -0.77
N THR A 121 -0.58 -21.55 0.44
CA THR A 121 -0.70 -20.45 1.41
C THR A 121 0.38 -19.42 1.15
N PHE A 122 -0.03 -18.16 1.05
CA PHE A 122 0.83 -17.00 0.89
C PHE A 122 0.64 -16.02 2.05
N MET A 123 1.74 -15.35 2.42
CA MET A 123 1.74 -14.18 3.28
C MET A 123 1.62 -12.93 2.41
N LYS A 124 0.52 -12.19 2.56
CA LYS A 124 0.34 -10.86 2.00
C LYS A 124 0.93 -9.84 2.97
N ILE A 125 2.09 -9.29 2.62
CA ILE A 125 2.83 -8.33 3.44
C ILE A 125 2.48 -6.92 2.96
N TYR A 126 1.92 -6.09 3.84
CA TYR A 126 1.62 -4.68 3.56
C TYR A 126 2.73 -3.80 4.12
N LEU A 127 3.20 -2.85 3.33
CA LEU A 127 4.31 -1.95 3.66
C LEU A 127 3.81 -0.51 3.78
N TYR A 128 4.47 0.32 4.59
CA TYR A 128 4.16 1.75 4.67
C TYR A 128 4.67 2.52 3.45
N ASN A 129 5.89 2.22 3.00
CA ASN A 129 6.54 2.97 1.93
C ASN A 129 6.70 2.09 0.67
N PRO A 130 6.13 2.48 -0.48
CA PRO A 130 6.25 1.71 -1.71
C PRO A 130 7.70 1.59 -2.21
N GLN A 131 8.58 2.55 -1.88
CA GLN A 131 10.00 2.49 -2.23
C GLN A 131 10.75 1.37 -1.50
N MET A 132 10.24 0.94 -0.35
CA MET A 132 10.85 -0.14 0.43
C MET A 132 10.49 -1.53 -0.10
N VAL A 133 9.47 -1.65 -0.97
CA VAL A 133 9.04 -2.94 -1.54
C VAL A 133 10.18 -3.64 -2.27
N ARG A 134 10.89 -2.92 -3.17
CA ARG A 134 12.01 -3.47 -3.92
C ARG A 134 13.13 -3.98 -3.02
N ARG A 135 13.51 -3.19 -2.00
CA ARG A 135 14.55 -3.57 -1.03
C ARG A 135 14.12 -4.76 -0.18
N ALA A 136 12.87 -4.78 0.27
CA ALA A 136 12.31 -5.89 1.02
C ALA A 136 12.38 -7.19 0.22
N CYS A 137 12.14 -7.13 -1.09
CA CYS A 137 12.24 -8.28 -1.98
C CYS A 137 13.67 -8.82 -2.11
N GLU A 138 14.65 -7.94 -2.31
CA GLU A 138 16.07 -8.30 -2.37
C GLU A 138 16.53 -8.96 -1.04
N LEU A 139 16.09 -8.44 0.11
CA LEU A 139 16.41 -8.99 1.42
C LEU A 139 15.75 -10.34 1.70
N LEU A 140 14.51 -10.53 1.24
CA LEU A 140 13.79 -11.80 1.34
C LEU A 140 14.45 -12.88 0.47
N GLN A 141 14.83 -12.54 -0.76
CA GLN A 141 15.54 -13.45 -1.66
C GLN A 141 16.94 -13.78 -1.11
N GLY A 142 17.64 -12.78 -0.56
CA GLY A 142 18.97 -12.94 0.02
C GLY A 142 19.02 -13.70 1.34
N GLY A 143 17.88 -14.12 1.89
CA GLY A 143 17.84 -14.93 3.12
C GLY A 143 18.11 -14.16 4.41
N ALA A 144 18.12 -12.82 4.36
CA ALA A 144 18.32 -11.98 5.54
C ALA A 144 17.14 -12.07 6.54
N VAL A 145 15.98 -12.54 6.08
CA VAL A 145 14.77 -12.69 6.88
C VAL A 145 14.66 -14.14 7.36
N MET A 146 14.66 -14.36 8.68
CA MET A 146 14.56 -15.69 9.31
C MET A 146 15.62 -16.71 8.88
N GLY A 147 16.70 -16.30 8.21
CA GLY A 147 17.71 -17.20 7.67
C GLY A 147 17.21 -18.10 6.53
N LYS A 148 16.10 -17.74 5.88
CA LYS A 148 15.50 -18.49 4.78
C LYS A 148 15.32 -17.59 3.56
N SER A 149 15.63 -18.12 2.38
CA SER A 149 15.32 -17.44 1.13
C SER A 149 13.84 -17.59 0.82
N PHE A 150 13.17 -16.46 0.64
CA PHE A 150 11.77 -16.39 0.27
C PHE A 150 11.67 -15.82 -1.15
N GLN A 151 10.81 -16.40 -2.00
CA GLN A 151 10.54 -15.89 -3.33
C GLN A 151 9.36 -14.89 -3.29
N PRO A 152 9.57 -13.58 -3.50
CA PRO A 152 8.48 -12.61 -3.54
C PRO A 152 7.72 -12.73 -4.87
N HIS A 153 6.39 -12.67 -4.78
CA HIS A 153 5.47 -12.62 -5.91
C HIS A 153 4.83 -11.24 -6.01
N GLU A 154 4.53 -10.81 -7.24
CA GLU A 154 3.93 -9.51 -7.59
C GLU A 154 4.69 -8.26 -7.13
N ALA A 155 5.90 -8.42 -6.61
CA ALA A 155 6.76 -7.33 -6.17
C ALA A 155 7.23 -6.37 -7.27
N HIS A 156 7.21 -6.83 -8.52
CA HIS A 156 7.61 -6.05 -9.69
C HIS A 156 6.53 -5.05 -10.12
N ILE A 157 5.29 -5.20 -9.64
CA ILE A 157 4.18 -4.34 -10.00
C ILE A 157 4.31 -3.02 -9.22
N PRO A 158 4.45 -1.87 -9.89
CA PRO A 158 4.50 -0.57 -9.24
C PRO A 158 3.24 -0.30 -8.40
N TYR A 159 3.42 0.38 -7.27
CA TYR A 159 2.33 0.72 -6.34
C TYR A 159 1.11 1.38 -7.00
N LEU A 160 1.33 2.33 -7.91
CA LEU A 160 0.22 2.99 -8.62
C LEU A 160 -0.53 2.03 -9.55
N LEU A 161 0.17 1.05 -10.16
CA LEU A 161 -0.48 0.05 -11.00
C LEU A 161 -1.27 -0.96 -10.17
N GLN A 162 -0.77 -1.34 -8.98
CA GLN A 162 -1.53 -2.18 -8.05
C GLN A 162 -2.88 -1.53 -7.71
N LEU A 163 -2.88 -0.22 -7.39
CA LEU A 163 -4.12 0.53 -7.16
C LEU A 163 -5.06 0.47 -8.38
N PHE A 164 -4.53 0.65 -9.58
CA PHE A 164 -5.36 0.68 -10.79
C PHE A 164 -5.98 -0.68 -11.06
N ILE A 165 -5.26 -1.77 -10.78
CA ILE A 165 -5.77 -3.14 -10.91
C ILE A 165 -6.84 -3.42 -9.83
N ASP A 166 -6.54 -3.12 -8.56
CA ASP A 166 -7.43 -3.43 -7.42
C ASP A 166 -8.79 -2.74 -7.52
N TYR A 167 -8.81 -1.48 -8.00
CA TYR A 167 -10.03 -0.67 -8.13
C TYR A 167 -10.51 -0.53 -9.57
N ASN A 168 -10.00 -1.35 -10.49
CA ASN A 168 -10.36 -1.34 -11.91
C ASN A 168 -10.33 0.08 -12.55
N LEU A 169 -9.31 0.86 -12.21
CA LEU A 169 -9.13 2.22 -12.71
C LEU A 169 -8.35 2.21 -14.01
N TYR A 170 -8.80 3.02 -14.96
CA TYR A 170 -8.18 3.15 -16.27
C TYR A 170 -7.68 4.58 -16.49
N GLY A 171 -6.54 4.70 -17.16
CA GLY A 171 -6.01 5.99 -17.61
C GLY A 171 -6.99 6.67 -18.57
N MET A 172 -7.15 7.99 -18.45
CA MET A 172 -8.08 8.83 -19.21
C MET A 172 -9.57 8.50 -19.04
N ASN A 173 -9.92 7.53 -18.19
CA ASN A 173 -11.30 7.21 -17.88
C ASN A 173 -11.85 8.11 -16.76
N LEU A 174 -13.18 8.18 -16.66
CA LEU A 174 -13.89 8.85 -15.56
C LEU A 174 -13.96 7.91 -14.36
N LEU A 175 -13.46 8.41 -13.23
CA LEU A 175 -13.53 7.75 -11.93
C LEU A 175 -14.76 8.29 -11.20
N HIS A 176 -15.70 7.40 -10.88
CA HIS A 176 -16.97 7.73 -10.22
C HIS A 176 -16.86 7.62 -8.70
N LEU A 177 -17.28 8.69 -8.01
CA LEU A 177 -17.13 8.87 -6.58
C LEU A 177 -18.49 9.05 -5.92
N SER A 178 -18.76 8.21 -4.91
CA SER A 178 -20.00 8.23 -4.14
C SER A 178 -19.98 9.34 -3.09
N THR A 179 -18.93 9.40 -2.28
CA THR A 179 -18.73 10.38 -1.21
C THR A 179 -17.42 11.11 -1.40
N VAL A 180 -17.43 12.43 -1.21
CA VAL A 180 -16.24 13.25 -1.41
C VAL A 180 -16.15 14.28 -0.30
N ARG A 181 -15.03 14.30 0.43
CA ARG A 181 -14.76 15.35 1.41
C ARG A 181 -13.85 16.41 0.81
N PHE A 182 -14.32 17.64 0.73
CA PHE A 182 -13.52 18.75 0.20
C PHE A 182 -12.63 19.35 1.29
N ARG A 183 -11.35 19.61 0.98
CA ARG A 183 -10.49 20.42 1.84
C ARG A 183 -10.78 21.90 1.62
N LEU A 184 -10.88 22.64 2.72
CA LEU A 184 -10.94 24.10 2.72
C LEU A 184 -9.63 24.68 2.17
N HIS A 185 -9.75 25.68 1.30
CA HIS A 185 -8.63 26.35 0.66
C HIS A 185 -7.76 27.03 1.73
N GLN A 186 -6.51 26.59 1.89
CA GLN A 186 -5.51 27.35 2.62
C GLN A 186 -4.79 28.24 1.62
N THR A 187 -4.86 29.55 1.81
CA THR A 187 -4.35 30.61 0.92
C THR A 187 -2.81 30.67 0.82
N THR A 188 -2.11 29.61 1.21
CA THR A 188 -0.66 29.56 1.33
C THR A 188 -0.09 28.47 0.42
N GLY A 189 0.35 28.90 -0.77
CA GLY A 189 1.41 28.22 -1.54
C GLY A 189 1.00 27.06 -2.44
N TYR A 190 1.09 27.30 -3.76
CA TYR A 190 1.42 26.33 -4.82
C TYR A 190 0.56 25.05 -4.98
N SER A 191 -0.76 25.13 -4.86
CA SER A 191 -1.63 24.14 -5.54
C SER A 191 -2.75 24.81 -6.33
N VAL A 192 -2.67 24.70 -7.67
CA VAL A 192 -3.57 25.32 -8.66
C VAL A 192 -4.93 24.60 -8.75
N CYS A 193 -5.14 23.54 -7.98
CA CYS A 193 -6.40 22.77 -8.01
C CYS A 193 -7.42 23.39 -7.05
N ARG A 194 -8.51 23.92 -7.64
CA ARG A 194 -9.64 24.54 -6.90
C ARG A 194 -10.40 23.57 -6.00
N ILE A 195 -10.26 22.26 -6.23
CA ILE A 195 -10.98 21.21 -5.50
C ILE A 195 -9.98 20.15 -5.07
N GLN A 196 -9.77 20.04 -3.76
CA GLN A 196 -9.02 18.96 -3.13
C GLN A 196 -9.99 18.04 -2.42
N SER A 197 -10.03 16.78 -2.81
CA SER A 197 -10.96 15.80 -2.25
C SER A 197 -10.23 14.68 -1.53
N LEU A 198 -10.75 14.28 -0.36
CA LEU A 198 -10.23 13.20 0.47
C LEU A 198 -11.16 12.00 0.39
N LEU A 199 -10.63 10.80 0.15
CA LEU A 199 -11.41 9.58 0.06
C LEU A 199 -10.77 8.38 0.73
N LYS A 200 -11.66 7.52 1.24
CA LYS A 200 -11.34 6.13 1.53
C LYS A 200 -11.54 5.29 0.26
N PRO A 201 -10.79 4.19 0.08
CA PRO A 201 -10.89 3.39 -1.13
C PRO A 201 -12.23 2.64 -1.24
N SER A 202 -12.91 2.43 -0.11
CA SER A 202 -14.26 1.84 -0.02
C SER A 202 -15.36 2.70 -0.65
N GLU A 203 -15.06 3.95 -1.00
CA GLU A 203 -16.02 4.91 -1.53
C GLU A 203 -15.92 5.07 -3.06
N LEU A 204 -14.98 4.35 -3.69
CA LEU A 204 -14.87 4.21 -5.15
C LEU A 204 -16.03 3.35 -5.65
N THR A 205 -16.84 3.91 -6.55
CA THR A 205 -17.90 3.15 -7.22
C THR A 205 -17.36 2.68 -8.56
N LEU A 206 -17.34 1.36 -8.76
CA LEU A 206 -16.98 0.70 -10.02
C LEU A 206 -18.04 0.96 -11.10
#